data_AF-A0A8T6TZD8-F1
#
_entry.id   AF-A0A8T6TZD8-F1
#
_cell.length_a   1.000
_cell.length_b   1.000
_cell.length_c   1.000
_cell.angle_alpha   90.00
_cell.angle_beta   90.00
_cell.angle_gamma   90.00
#
_symmetry.space_group_name_H-M   'P 1'
#
loop_
_entity.id
_entity.type
_entity.pdbx_description
1 polymer ?
#
loop_
_entity_poly.entity_id
_entity_poly.type
_entity_poly.pdbx_seq_one_letter_code
_entity_poly.pdbx_strand_id
1 'polypeptide(L)' 'MAYSKILRRLREEKTNYRKRYTMLMGTGKHDFITIHISNENTQVQIHKPEFNGDKIVSSGHSR' A
#
# COMPACT_ATOMS: atom_id res chain seq x y z
N MET A 1 29.29 -11.38 -6.15
CA MET A 1 27.90 -10.86 -6.17
C MET A 1 27.84 -9.62 -5.31
N ALA A 2 27.59 -8.44 -5.91
CA ALA A 2 27.48 -7.20 -5.15
C ALA A 2 26.09 -7.12 -4.50
N TYR A 3 26.02 -6.91 -3.18
CA TYR A 3 24.77 -6.74 -2.46
C TYR A 3 24.17 -5.37 -2.78
N SER A 4 23.11 -5.35 -3.61
CA SER A 4 22.32 -4.14 -3.82
C SER A 4 21.31 -3.98 -2.69
N LYS A 5 21.26 -2.80 -2.06
CA LYS A 5 20.27 -2.50 -1.01
C LYS A 5 18.90 -2.32 -1.64
N ILE A 6 18.09 -3.37 -1.66
CA ILE A 6 16.72 -3.36 -2.15
C ILE A 6 15.77 -2.79 -1.07
N LEU A 7 14.75 -2.03 -1.50
CA LEU A 7 13.68 -1.52 -0.64
C LEU A 7 13.06 -2.64 0.22
N ARG A 8 12.88 -2.40 1.52
CA ARG A 8 12.39 -3.41 2.48
C ARG A 8 11.05 -4.04 2.06
N ARG A 9 10.04 -3.23 1.73
CA ARG A 9 8.70 -3.75 1.36
C ARG A 9 8.67 -4.50 0.03
N LEU A 10 9.67 -4.27 -0.83
CA LEU A 10 9.86 -5.05 -2.04
C LEU A 10 10.48 -6.41 -1.71
N ARG A 11 11.46 -6.46 -0.78
CA ARG A 11 12.04 -7.71 -0.27
C ARG A 11 11.03 -8.60 0.46
N GLU A 12 10.12 -7.98 1.20
CA GLU A 12 9.03 -8.69 1.91
C GLU A 12 7.82 -8.98 1.01
N GLU A 13 7.87 -8.62 -0.29
CA GLU A 13 6.76 -8.79 -1.26
C GLU A 13 5.43 -8.12 -0.87
N LYS A 14 5.43 -7.25 0.15
CA LYS A 14 4.24 -6.56 0.65
C LYS A 14 3.78 -5.40 -0.23
N THR A 15 4.59 -4.95 -1.19
CA THR A 15 4.26 -3.77 -2.00
C THR A 15 4.82 -3.85 -3.39
N ASN A 16 3.92 -3.76 -4.38
CA ASN A 16 4.30 -3.55 -5.76
C ASN A 16 4.50 -2.06 -6.03
N TYR A 17 5.76 -1.62 -6.05
CA TYR A 17 6.11 -0.22 -6.26
C TYR A 17 5.78 0.32 -7.66
N ARG A 18 5.70 -0.53 -8.69
CA ARG A 18 5.25 -0.11 -10.04
C ARG A 18 3.78 0.28 -10.02
N LYS A 19 2.93 -0.59 -9.45
CA LYS A 19 1.48 -0.30 -9.27
C LYS A 19 1.27 0.93 -8.41
N ARG A 20 1.98 1.03 -7.28
CA ARG A 20 1.91 2.19 -6.37
C ARG A 20 2.32 3.50 -7.07
N TYR A 21 3.37 3.48 -7.89
CA TYR A 21 3.80 4.66 -8.66
C TYR A 21 2.69 5.14 -9.60
N THR A 22 2.08 4.22 -10.37
CA THR A 22 0.96 4.54 -11.25
C THR A 22 -0.26 5.07 -10.47
N MET A 23 -0.56 4.53 -9.29
CA MET A 23 -1.65 5.01 -8.44
C MET A 23 -1.41 6.43 -7.91
N LEU A 24 -0.16 6.83 -7.66
CA LEU A 24 0.17 8.16 -7.14
C LEU A 24 0.32 9.22 -8.23
N MET A 25 0.79 8.83 -9.43
CA MET A 25 1.11 9.76 -10.51
C MET A 25 0.08 9.76 -11.65
N GLY A 26 -0.64 8.66 -11.85
CA GLY A 26 -1.46 8.43 -13.05
C GLY A 26 -2.79 9.18 -13.07
N THR A 27 -3.52 9.23 -11.96
CA THR A 27 -4.84 9.89 -11.89
C THR A 27 -4.84 11.16 -11.05
N GLY A 28 -3.74 11.47 -10.34
CA GLY A 28 -3.66 12.50 -9.30
C GLY A 28 -3.39 11.88 -7.92
N LYS A 29 -3.00 12.68 -6.92
CA LYS A 29 -2.85 12.24 -5.52
C LYS A 29 -4.22 11.99 -4.88
N HIS A 30 -4.90 10.95 -5.35
CA HIS A 30 -6.21 10.56 -4.83
C HIS A 30 -6.07 9.64 -3.63
N ASP A 31 -7.07 9.71 -2.76
CA ASP A 31 -7.25 8.73 -1.72
C ASP A 31 -7.52 7.37 -2.39
N PHE A 32 -6.89 6.32 -1.87
CA PHE A 32 -6.99 4.98 -2.45
C PHE A 32 -7.45 3.98 -1.40
N ILE A 33 -8.18 2.98 -1.87
CA ILE A 33 -8.70 1.92 -1.03
C ILE A 33 -7.76 0.73 -1.14
N THR A 34 -7.30 0.22 -0.01
CA THR A 34 -6.63 -1.08 0.07
C THR A 34 -7.56 -2.10 0.68
N ILE A 35 -7.52 -3.31 0.13
CA ILE A 35 -8.24 -4.46 0.65
C ILE A 35 -7.19 -5.52 0.92
N HIS A 36 -7.06 -5.89 2.19
CA HIS A 36 -6.21 -6.99 2.62
C HIS A 36 -7.09 -8.20 2.93
N ILE A 37 -6.91 -9.25 2.14
CA ILE A 37 -7.61 -10.51 2.32
C ILE A 37 -6.65 -11.48 3.00
N SER A 38 -7.02 -11.94 4.19
CA SER A 38 -6.38 -13.06 4.87
C SER A 38 -7.27 -14.30 4.77
N ASN A 39 -6.80 -15.44 5.29
CA ASN A 39 -7.54 -16.70 5.22
C ASN A 39 -8.94 -16.62 5.86
N GLU A 40 -9.08 -15.79 6.90
CA GLU A 40 -10.31 -15.73 7.72
C GLU A 40 -10.97 -14.35 7.71
N ASN A 41 -10.19 -13.30 7.44
CA ASN A 41 -10.65 -11.93 7.61
C ASN A 41 -10.34 -11.08 6.38
N THR A 42 -11.22 -10.11 6.12
CA THR A 42 -10.98 -9.03 5.18
C THR A 42 -10.84 -7.73 5.93
N GLN A 43 -9.82 -6.96 5.58
CA GLN A 43 -9.58 -5.63 6.12
C GLN A 43 -9.58 -4.64 4.96
N VAL A 44 -10.47 -3.64 5.05
CA VAL A 44 -10.59 -2.58 4.06
C VAL A 44 -10.09 -1.29 4.69
N GLN A 45 -9.23 -0.55 4.01
CA GLN A 45 -8.71 0.73 4.51
C GLN A 45 -8.74 1.79 3.41
N ILE A 46 -9.16 3.00 3.77
CA ILE A 46 -9.06 4.19 2.93
C ILE A 46 -7.79 4.93 3.34
N HIS A 47 -6.86 5.07 2.40
CA HIS A 47 -5.57 5.70 2.60
C HIS A 47 -5.47 7.03 1.87
N LYS A 48 -4.86 8.00 2.53
CA LYS A 48 -4.40 9.25 1.96
C LYS A 48 -2.87 9.24 1.87
N PRO A 49 -2.28 9.42 0.68
CA PRO A 49 -0.82 9.42 0.53
C PRO A 49 -0.20 10.73 1.04
N GLU A 50 0.66 10.64 2.06
CA GLU A 50 1.46 11.77 2.57
C GLU A 50 2.97 11.47 2.42
N PHE A 51 3.81 12.50 2.55
CA PHE A 51 5.26 12.35 2.34
C PHE A 51 5.92 11.44 3.40
N ASN A 52 5.43 11.48 4.63
CA ASN A 52 5.95 10.68 5.74
C ASN A 52 5.33 9.26 5.83
N GLY A 53 4.43 8.91 4.92
CA GLY A 53 3.70 7.65 4.92
C GLY A 53 2.23 7.83 4.54
N ASP A 54 1.52 6.72 4.31
CA ASP A 54 0.09 6.80 4.05
C ASP A 54 -0.68 6.94 5.36
N LYS A 55 -1.59 7.90 5.41
CA LYS A 55 -2.51 8.09 6.53
C LYS A 55 -3.78 7.29 6.31
N ILE A 56 -4.22 6.55 7.33
CA ILE A 56 -5.49 5.83 7.29
C ILE A 56 -6.59 6.80 7.70
N VAL A 57 -7.56 7.04 6.81
CA VAL A 57 -8.72 7.91 7.06
C VAL A 57 -9.85 7.12 7.70
N SER A 58 -10.10 5.91 7.21
CA SER A 58 -11.12 5.00 7.74
C SER A 58 -10.70 3.56 7.47
N SER A 59 -11.15 2.65 8.32
CA SER A 59 -10.92 1.22 8.18
C SER A 59 -12.19 0.44 8.53
N GLY A 60 -12.39 -0.67 7.84
CA GLY A 60 -13.40 -1.67 8.13
C GLY A 60 -12.73 -3.02 8.27
N HIS A 61 -13.23 -3.82 9.21
CA HIS A 61 -12.78 -5.19 9.42
C HIS A 61 -14.00 -6.11 9.37
N SER A 62 -13.85 -7.32 8.83
CA SER A 62 -14.94 -8.28 8.68
C SER A 62 -15.46 -8.91 9.97
N ARG A 63 -14.89 -8.54 11.11
CA ARG A 63 -15.21 -9.09 12.43
C ARG A 63 -15.73 -7.97 13.30
#